data_AF-A0A3Q4FX70-F1
#
_entry.id   AF-A0A3Q4FX70-F1
#
_cell.length_a   1.000
_cell.length_b   1.000
_cell.length_c   1.000
_cell.angle_alpha   90.00
_cell.angle_beta   90.00
_cell.angle_gamma   90.00
#
_symmetry.space_group_name_H-M   'P 1'
#
loop_
_entity.id
_entity.type
_entity.pdbx_description
1 polymer ?
#
loop_
_entity_poly.entity_id
_entity_poly.type
_entity_poly.pdbx_seq_one_letter_code
_entity_poly.pdbx_strand_id
1 'polypeptide(L)'
;MKIQEKPKRANEKKNKNENIICNNQAGDQDYRNNLDFDRGHLFPSSYGSDEIEKMSTFTLTNIVPQQGDFNKGSWNRMENCVKCVLDEYCINNNDKIEGFVVIGALPSNSNLNNKINIPSVLWSAFCCFSKSQNSWLASAHWGENVADGPKYLQTQTLTELHRTLGIEPFPQTQCPLDTTFFFLQLNIKNLYGL
;
A
#
# COMPACT_ATOMS: atom_id res chain seq x y z
N MET A 1 -10.88 20.20 24.39
CA MET A 1 -10.80 19.35 25.60
C MET A 1 -12.19 18.82 25.94
N LYS A 2 -12.48 17.58 25.55
CA LYS A 2 -13.43 16.68 26.21
C LYS A 2 -12.69 15.36 26.27
N ILE A 3 -12.31 14.98 27.47
CA ILE A 3 -11.66 13.71 27.78
C ILE A 3 -12.75 12.65 27.58
N GLN A 4 -12.65 11.84 26.54
CA GLN A 4 -13.38 10.58 26.50
C GLN A 4 -12.57 9.57 27.31
N GLU A 5 -13.26 8.90 28.24
CA GLU A 5 -12.68 7.93 29.15
C GLU A 5 -11.95 6.82 28.38
N LYS A 6 -10.77 6.44 28.89
CA LYS A 6 -10.04 5.26 28.41
C LYS A 6 -10.95 4.03 28.46
N PRO A 7 -11.00 3.18 27.43
CA PRO A 7 -11.59 1.87 27.59
C PRO A 7 -10.80 1.12 28.67
N LYS A 8 -11.49 0.70 29.74
CA LYS A 8 -10.93 -0.24 30.71
C LYS A 8 -10.50 -1.48 29.95
N ARG A 9 -9.29 -1.98 30.21
CA ARG A 9 -8.86 -3.32 29.79
C ARG A 9 -9.90 -4.31 30.30
N ALA A 10 -10.78 -4.79 29.42
CA ALA A 10 -11.47 -6.03 29.67
C ALA A 10 -10.39 -7.11 29.63
N ASN A 11 -10.09 -7.69 30.80
CA ASN A 11 -9.45 -9.00 30.88
C ASN A 11 -10.46 -10.04 30.37
N GLU A 12 -10.76 -10.00 29.09
CA GLU A 12 -11.37 -11.14 28.42
C GLU A 12 -10.25 -12.15 28.21
N LYS A 13 -10.31 -13.24 28.98
CA LYS A 13 -9.65 -14.48 28.60
C LYS A 13 -10.08 -14.79 27.17
N LYS A 14 -9.22 -14.52 26.19
CA LYS A 14 -9.40 -15.03 24.82
C LYS A 14 -9.46 -16.55 24.93
N ASN A 15 -10.68 -17.09 24.92
CA ASN A 15 -10.88 -18.50 24.61
C ASN A 15 -10.25 -18.73 23.24
N LYS A 16 -9.09 -19.39 23.22
CA LYS A 16 -8.31 -19.71 22.02
C LYS A 16 -9.01 -20.68 21.06
N ASN A 17 -10.30 -20.98 21.26
CA ASN A 17 -11.01 -22.12 20.68
C ASN A 17 -12.40 -21.77 20.11
N GLU A 18 -12.61 -20.58 19.58
CA GLU A 18 -13.72 -20.37 18.64
C GLU A 18 -13.16 -20.39 17.22
N ASN A 19 -13.29 -21.55 16.58
CA ASN A 19 -13.12 -21.68 15.13
C ASN A 19 -14.26 -20.91 14.46
N ILE A 20 -14.13 -19.58 14.37
CA ILE A 20 -14.98 -18.77 13.50
C ILE A 20 -14.63 -19.20 12.08
N ILE A 21 -15.50 -20.01 11.48
CA ILE A 21 -15.33 -20.47 10.10
C ILE A 21 -15.69 -19.30 9.18
N CYS A 22 -14.69 -18.53 8.78
CA CYS A 22 -14.80 -17.58 7.68
C CYS A 22 -14.66 -18.34 6.35
N ASN A 23 -15.77 -18.52 5.64
CA ASN A 23 -15.80 -19.21 4.34
C ASN A 23 -15.14 -18.37 3.23
N ASN A 24 -15.33 -17.05 3.27
CA ASN A 24 -14.91 -16.13 2.21
C ASN A 24 -13.67 -15.28 2.58
N GLN A 25 -13.19 -15.40 3.81
CA GLN A 25 -12.06 -14.62 4.33
C GLN A 25 -11.06 -15.55 5.01
N ALA A 26 -9.78 -15.19 4.92
CA ALA A 26 -8.71 -15.88 5.63
C ALA A 26 -8.84 -15.72 7.15
N GLY A 27 -8.50 -16.79 7.87
CA GLY A 27 -8.27 -16.79 9.31
C GLY A 27 -6.79 -16.97 9.64
N ASP A 28 -6.41 -16.74 10.90
CA ASP A 28 -5.01 -16.84 11.34
C ASP A 28 -4.38 -18.22 11.07
N GLN A 29 -5.18 -19.28 11.13
CA GLN A 29 -4.75 -20.65 10.88
C GLN A 29 -4.32 -20.87 9.43
N ASP A 30 -4.95 -20.15 8.50
CA ASP A 30 -4.71 -20.28 7.07
C ASP A 30 -3.30 -19.76 6.69
N TYR A 31 -2.66 -18.98 7.56
CA TYR A 31 -1.29 -18.46 7.42
C TYR A 31 -0.25 -19.21 8.26
N ARG A 32 -0.58 -20.36 8.86
CA ARG A 32 0.41 -21.15 9.63
C ARG A 32 1.23 -22.06 8.72
N ASN A 33 2.33 -22.58 9.25
CA ASN A 33 3.19 -23.61 8.64
C ASN A 33 3.75 -23.26 7.25
N ASN A 34 3.99 -21.98 6.98
CA ASN A 34 4.73 -21.51 5.80
C ASN A 34 5.92 -20.67 6.26
N LEU A 35 7.04 -20.83 5.57
CA LEU A 35 8.30 -20.16 5.90
C LEU A 35 8.68 -19.12 4.84
N ASP A 36 8.14 -19.22 3.62
CA ASP A 36 8.53 -18.40 2.48
C ASP A 36 7.68 -17.14 2.31
N PHE A 37 6.48 -17.11 2.91
CA PHE A 37 5.52 -16.02 2.77
C PHE A 37 5.27 -15.33 4.12
N ASP A 38 5.42 -14.02 4.13
CA ASP A 38 4.95 -13.18 5.21
C ASP A 38 3.46 -12.90 5.08
N ARG A 39 2.86 -12.44 6.18
CA ARG A 39 1.59 -11.72 6.18
C ARG A 39 1.84 -10.29 5.68
N GLY A 40 1.87 -10.13 4.36
CA GLY A 40 2.13 -8.86 3.69
C GLY A 40 0.93 -7.94 3.73
N HIS A 41 1.13 -6.69 4.14
CA HIS A 41 0.07 -5.69 4.14
C HIS A 41 -0.14 -5.16 2.72
N LEU A 42 -1.40 -5.02 2.30
CA LEU A 42 -1.72 -4.23 1.11
C LEU A 42 -1.62 -2.74 1.48
N PHE A 43 -2.46 -2.26 2.39
CA PHE A 43 -2.32 -0.92 2.95
C PHE A 43 -1.38 -0.95 4.16
N PRO A 44 -0.18 -0.33 4.10
CA PRO A 44 0.78 -0.38 5.19
C PRO A 44 0.33 0.46 6.38
N SER A 45 0.60 -0.03 7.59
CA SER A 45 0.25 0.70 8.82
C SER A 45 0.93 2.07 8.91
N SER A 46 2.11 2.25 8.30
CA SER A 46 2.81 3.54 8.28
C SER A 46 2.01 4.67 7.64
N TYR A 47 1.01 4.36 6.80
CA TYR A 47 0.18 5.36 6.14
C TYR A 47 -1.01 5.82 7.01
N GLY A 48 -1.34 5.07 8.06
CA GLY A 48 -2.41 5.43 8.99
C GLY A 48 -2.07 6.70 9.79
N SER A 49 -3.04 7.61 9.87
CA SER A 49 -2.90 8.91 10.55
C SER A 49 -2.99 8.79 12.07
N ASP A 50 -3.74 7.80 12.57
CA ASP A 50 -3.89 7.52 13.99
C ASP A 50 -3.76 6.02 14.32
N GLU A 51 -3.83 5.69 15.61
CA GLU A 51 -3.68 4.32 16.09
C GLU A 51 -4.84 3.40 15.66
N ILE A 52 -6.05 3.94 15.52
CA ILE A 52 -7.22 3.15 15.11
C ILE A 52 -7.05 2.73 13.64
N GLU A 53 -6.65 3.67 12.79
CA GLU A 53 -6.34 3.40 11.38
C GLU A 53 -5.21 2.38 11.26
N LYS A 54 -4.12 2.57 12.01
CA LYS A 54 -2.99 1.63 12.07
C LYS A 54 -3.41 0.23 12.49
N MET A 55 -4.22 0.10 13.54
CA MET A 55 -4.70 -1.20 14.01
C MET A 55 -5.59 -1.89 12.96
N SER A 56 -6.37 -1.12 12.20
CA SER A 56 -7.25 -1.65 11.17
C SER A 56 -6.51 -2.36 10.03
N THR A 57 -5.27 -1.95 9.74
CA THR A 57 -4.45 -2.54 8.67
C THR A 57 -4.00 -3.97 8.95
N PHE A 58 -4.04 -4.41 10.22
CA PHE A 58 -3.65 -5.76 10.63
C PHE A 58 -4.78 -6.79 10.45
N THR A 59 -5.95 -6.37 9.96
CA THR A 59 -7.04 -7.28 9.61
C THR A 59 -6.67 -8.12 8.38
N LEU A 60 -7.05 -9.40 8.36
CA LEU A 60 -6.68 -10.31 7.25
C LEU A 60 -7.36 -9.97 5.91
N THR A 61 -8.33 -9.05 5.89
CA THR A 61 -8.86 -8.45 4.65
C THR A 61 -7.87 -7.54 3.95
N ASN A 62 -6.83 -7.08 4.67
CA ASN A 62 -5.74 -6.24 4.15
C ASN A 62 -4.42 -7.02 4.02
N ILE A 63 -4.44 -8.35 4.20
CA ILE A 63 -3.23 -9.18 4.19
C ILE A 63 -3.27 -10.16 3.02
N VAL A 64 -2.13 -10.29 2.32
CA VAL A 64 -1.87 -11.32 1.31
C VAL A 64 -0.62 -12.14 1.67
N PRO A 65 -0.49 -13.39 1.20
CA PRO A 65 0.78 -14.11 1.22
C PRO A 65 1.80 -13.37 0.34
N GLN A 66 2.74 -12.69 0.97
CA GLN A 66 3.76 -11.90 0.27
C GLN A 66 5.11 -12.55 0.48
N GLN A 67 5.88 -12.77 -0.58
CA GLN A 67 7.19 -13.41 -0.45
C GLN A 67 8.08 -12.57 0.49
N GLY A 68 8.77 -13.24 1.41
CA GLY A 68 9.42 -12.58 2.55
C GLY A 68 10.50 -11.54 2.18
N ASP A 69 11.34 -11.83 1.19
CA ASP A 69 12.38 -10.91 0.69
C ASP A 69 11.79 -9.76 -0.11
N PHE A 70 10.72 -10.00 -0.87
CA PHE A 70 9.97 -8.97 -1.56
C PHE A 70 9.33 -8.00 -0.57
N ASN A 71 8.60 -8.53 0.42
CA ASN A 71 7.93 -7.77 1.49
C ASN A 71 8.93 -6.90 2.25
N LYS A 72 9.97 -7.51 2.84
CA LYS A 72 10.95 -6.81 3.68
C LYS A 72 11.93 -5.97 2.85
N GLY A 73 12.07 -6.27 1.57
CA GLY A 73 13.01 -5.68 0.64
C GLY A 73 12.40 -4.57 -0.22
N SER A 74 12.17 -4.89 -1.49
CA SER A 74 11.80 -3.89 -2.51
C SER A 74 10.44 -3.25 -2.26
N TRP A 75 9.48 -4.01 -1.72
CA TRP A 75 8.16 -3.49 -1.39
C TRP A 75 8.20 -2.49 -0.24
N ASN A 76 8.77 -2.86 0.91
CA ASN A 76 8.97 -1.95 2.05
C ASN A 76 9.78 -0.70 1.67
N ARG A 77 10.82 -0.82 0.81
CA ARG A 77 11.54 0.37 0.31
C ARG A 77 10.63 1.28 -0.51
N MET A 78 9.81 0.73 -1.39
CA MET A 78 8.83 1.50 -2.17
C MET A 78 7.80 2.18 -1.25
N GLU A 79 7.24 1.47 -0.27
CA GLU A 79 6.29 2.02 0.70
C GLU A 79 6.87 3.21 1.46
N ASN A 80 8.12 3.10 1.93
CA ASN A 80 8.78 4.21 2.61
C ASN A 80 9.02 5.41 1.67
N CYS A 81 9.42 5.16 0.42
CA CYS A 81 9.59 6.24 -0.56
C CYS A 81 8.27 6.95 -0.86
N VAL A 82 7.19 6.19 -1.09
CA VAL A 82 5.85 6.76 -1.31
C VAL A 82 5.40 7.54 -0.09
N LYS A 83 5.60 7.04 1.14
CA LYS A 83 5.30 7.78 2.37
C LYS A 83 6.01 9.13 2.42
N CYS A 84 7.31 9.17 2.10
CA CYS A 84 8.05 10.42 2.05
C CYS A 84 7.44 11.41 1.04
N VAL A 85 7.02 10.93 -0.14
CA VAL A 85 6.38 11.80 -1.13
C VAL A 85 5.02 12.32 -0.64
N LEU A 86 4.22 11.45 -0.03
CA LEU A 86 2.92 11.82 0.53
C LEU A 86 3.06 12.88 1.63
N ASP A 87 3.99 12.69 2.55
CA ASP A 87 4.20 13.63 3.66
C ASP A 87 4.72 15.00 3.20
N GLU A 88 5.63 15.00 2.22
CA GLU A 88 6.31 16.21 1.78
C GLU A 88 5.48 17.00 0.75
N TYR A 89 4.80 16.32 -0.16
CA TYR A 89 4.21 16.96 -1.35
C TYR A 89 2.70 16.90 -1.41
N CYS A 90 2.03 15.95 -0.74
CA CYS A 90 0.57 15.85 -0.76
C CYS A 90 -0.07 16.72 0.32
N ILE A 91 0.32 18.00 0.35
CA ILE A 91 -0.23 19.00 1.26
C ILE A 91 -1.26 19.83 0.48
N ASN A 92 -2.51 19.83 0.93
CA ASN A 92 -3.58 20.59 0.30
C ASN A 92 -3.56 22.08 0.67
N ASN A 93 -4.50 22.86 0.12
CA ASN A 93 -4.56 24.31 0.34
C ASN A 93 -4.79 24.73 1.81
N ASN A 94 -5.24 23.80 2.66
CA ASN A 94 -5.46 24.01 4.09
C ASN A 94 -4.28 23.53 4.96
N ASP A 95 -3.11 23.30 4.36
CA ASP A 95 -1.88 22.84 5.04
C ASP A 95 -2.06 21.50 5.76
N LYS A 96 -2.88 20.61 5.17
CA LYS A 96 -3.07 19.23 5.65
C LYS A 96 -2.56 18.23 4.62
N ILE A 97 -1.95 17.14 5.12
CA ILE A 97 -1.62 15.99 4.29
C ILE A 97 -2.93 15.35 3.81
N GLU A 98 -3.12 15.29 2.50
CA GLU A 98 -4.28 14.71 1.85
C GLU A 98 -3.85 14.06 0.53
N GLY A 99 -4.02 12.75 0.45
CA GLY A 99 -3.71 11.97 -0.74
C GLY A 99 -4.55 10.70 -0.80
N PHE A 100 -4.74 10.20 -2.01
CA PHE A 100 -5.46 8.98 -2.31
C PHE A 100 -4.44 7.91 -2.68
N VAL A 101 -4.55 6.73 -2.07
CA VAL A 101 -3.69 5.59 -2.36
C VAL A 101 -4.58 4.39 -2.65
N VAL A 102 -4.30 3.71 -3.77
CA VAL A 102 -4.94 2.45 -4.14
C VAL A 102 -3.86 1.39 -4.26
N ILE A 103 -4.04 0.27 -3.57
CA ILE A 103 -3.08 -0.84 -3.54
C ILE A 103 -3.86 -2.11 -3.81
N GLY A 104 -3.27 -3.00 -4.60
CA GLY A 104 -3.88 -4.27 -4.90
C GLY A 104 -2.86 -5.32 -5.29
N ALA A 105 -3.40 -6.48 -5.66
CA ALA A 105 -2.61 -7.61 -6.09
C ALA A 105 -3.31 -8.32 -7.24
N LEU A 106 -2.52 -8.90 -8.15
CA LEU A 106 -3.03 -9.79 -9.19
C LEU A 106 -2.91 -11.23 -8.71
N PRO A 107 -3.95 -12.05 -8.87
CA PRO A 107 -3.91 -13.42 -8.41
C PRO A 107 -2.88 -14.24 -9.19
N SER A 108 -2.41 -15.34 -8.60
CA SER A 108 -1.72 -16.40 -9.33
C SER A 108 -2.56 -17.68 -9.38
N ASN A 109 -2.00 -18.78 -9.89
CA ASN A 109 -2.60 -20.10 -9.84
C ASN A 109 -2.17 -20.91 -8.59
N SER A 110 -1.47 -20.28 -7.64
CA SER A 110 -0.98 -20.91 -6.42
C SER A 110 -1.75 -20.43 -5.20
N ASN A 111 -1.96 -21.34 -4.25
CA ASN A 111 -2.66 -21.06 -3.01
C ASN A 111 -1.84 -21.48 -1.81
N LEU A 112 -1.80 -20.62 -0.80
CA LEU A 112 -1.30 -20.94 0.51
C LEU A 112 -2.35 -21.80 1.23
N ASN A 113 -1.92 -22.96 1.73
CA ASN A 113 -2.75 -23.90 2.47
C ASN A 113 -4.08 -24.24 1.75
N ASN A 114 -4.05 -24.34 0.41
CA ASN A 114 -5.19 -24.63 -0.47
C ASN A 114 -6.39 -23.68 -0.30
N LYS A 115 -6.20 -22.49 0.27
CA LYS A 115 -7.30 -21.55 0.56
C LYS A 115 -7.00 -20.13 0.12
N ILE A 116 -5.87 -19.57 0.49
CA ILE A 116 -5.56 -18.16 0.22
C ILE A 116 -4.78 -18.08 -1.08
N ASN A 117 -5.22 -17.28 -2.05
CA ASN A 117 -4.44 -17.06 -3.26
C ASN A 117 -3.11 -16.38 -2.92
N ILE A 118 -2.01 -16.92 -3.43
CA ILE A 118 -0.71 -16.26 -3.40
C ILE A 118 -0.67 -15.34 -4.62
N PRO A 119 -0.60 -14.01 -4.47
CA PRO A 119 -0.58 -13.14 -5.63
C PRO A 119 0.69 -13.33 -6.47
N SER A 120 0.59 -13.13 -7.77
CA SER A 120 1.73 -13.10 -8.69
C SER A 120 2.41 -11.73 -8.69
N VAL A 121 1.61 -10.66 -8.57
CA VAL A 121 2.06 -9.26 -8.62
C VAL A 121 1.37 -8.47 -7.51
N LEU A 122 2.11 -7.55 -6.89
CA LEU A 122 1.53 -6.47 -6.08
C LEU A 122 1.77 -5.13 -6.78
N TRP A 123 0.83 -4.20 -6.62
CA TRP A 123 0.89 -2.87 -7.22
C TRP A 123 0.31 -1.81 -6.28
N SER A 124 0.85 -0.60 -6.38
CA SER A 124 0.42 0.57 -5.61
C SER A 124 0.37 1.79 -6.52
N ALA A 125 -0.61 2.64 -6.33
CA ALA A 125 -0.70 3.93 -6.99
C ALA A 125 -1.17 4.99 -6.00
N PHE A 126 -0.63 6.20 -6.13
CA PHE A 126 -1.11 7.34 -5.36
C PHE A 126 -1.46 8.51 -6.26
N CYS A 127 -2.32 9.38 -5.75
CA CYS A 127 -2.66 10.64 -6.35
C CYS A 127 -2.99 11.69 -5.29
N CYS A 128 -2.54 12.92 -5.47
CA CYS A 128 -2.86 14.01 -4.55
C CYS A 128 -2.70 15.38 -5.22
N PHE A 129 -3.34 16.40 -4.66
CA PHE A 129 -3.02 17.78 -4.99
C PHE A 129 -1.84 18.25 -4.14
N SER A 130 -0.91 18.96 -4.76
CA SER A 130 0.25 19.56 -4.09
C SER A 130 0.16 21.08 -4.13
N LYS A 131 -0.05 21.71 -2.97
CA LYS A 131 -0.05 23.17 -2.81
C LYS A 131 1.29 23.79 -3.24
N SER A 132 2.42 23.16 -2.88
CA SER A 132 3.76 23.68 -3.19
C SER A 132 4.07 23.66 -4.68
N GLN A 133 3.59 22.64 -5.41
CA GLN A 133 3.74 22.53 -6.85
C GLN A 133 2.59 23.19 -7.62
N ASN A 134 1.52 23.56 -6.92
CA ASN A 134 0.25 24.03 -7.48
C ASN A 134 -0.28 23.10 -8.59
N SER A 135 -0.15 21.78 -8.40
CA SER A 135 -0.51 20.77 -9.39
C SER A 135 -0.93 19.45 -8.75
N TRP A 136 -1.66 18.62 -9.49
CA TRP A 136 -1.88 17.22 -9.12
C TRP A 136 -0.63 16.40 -9.39
N LEU A 137 -0.34 15.46 -8.49
CA LEU A 137 0.76 14.50 -8.57
C LEU A 137 0.14 13.11 -8.60
N ALA A 138 0.68 12.23 -9.44
CA ALA A 138 0.35 10.81 -9.41
C ALA A 138 1.56 9.98 -9.82
N SER A 139 1.66 8.78 -9.29
CA SER A 139 2.63 7.76 -9.72
C SER A 139 2.14 6.38 -9.29
N ALA A 140 2.68 5.36 -9.95
CA ALA A 140 2.39 3.97 -9.66
C ALA A 140 3.68 3.14 -9.58
N HIS A 141 3.58 1.99 -8.92
CA HIS A 141 4.63 1.01 -8.75
C HIS A 141 4.02 -0.38 -8.81
N TRP A 142 4.76 -1.35 -9.33
CA TRP A 142 4.39 -2.76 -9.21
C TRP A 142 5.64 -3.63 -9.14
N GLY A 143 5.47 -4.86 -8.67
CA GLY A 143 6.52 -5.87 -8.65
C GLY A 143 5.97 -7.28 -8.55
N GLU A 144 6.72 -8.23 -9.10
CA GLU A 144 6.45 -9.66 -8.97
C GLU A 144 6.68 -10.11 -7.52
N ASN A 145 5.81 -10.99 -7.01
CA ASN A 145 5.85 -11.49 -5.64
C ASN A 145 6.86 -12.63 -5.48
N VAL A 146 8.15 -12.35 -5.71
CA VAL A 146 9.25 -13.32 -5.80
C VAL A 146 10.46 -12.90 -4.95
N ALA A 147 11.30 -13.88 -4.54
CA ALA A 147 12.49 -13.63 -3.71
C ALA A 147 13.55 -12.79 -4.42
N ASP A 148 13.86 -13.14 -5.67
CA ASP A 148 14.97 -12.57 -6.43
C ASP A 148 14.53 -11.41 -7.34
N GLY A 149 13.73 -10.50 -6.79
CA GLY A 149 13.27 -9.29 -7.47
C GLY A 149 14.32 -8.18 -7.55
N PRO A 150 14.05 -7.08 -8.29
CA PRO A 150 14.94 -5.93 -8.34
C PRO A 150 15.05 -5.25 -6.98
N LYS A 151 16.22 -4.68 -6.67
CA LYS A 151 16.44 -3.98 -5.39
C LYS A 151 15.46 -2.81 -5.18
N TYR A 152 15.08 -2.10 -6.24
CA TYR A 152 14.13 -0.98 -6.21
C TYR A 152 13.06 -1.20 -7.27
N LEU A 153 11.80 -0.94 -6.92
CA LEU A 153 10.70 -0.94 -7.88
C LEU A 153 10.74 0.34 -8.70
N GLN A 154 10.48 0.22 -10.00
CA GLN A 154 10.46 1.35 -10.91
C GLN A 154 9.21 2.19 -10.68
N THR A 155 9.37 3.51 -10.66
CA THR A 155 8.24 4.44 -10.67
C THR A 155 7.67 4.51 -12.08
N GLN A 156 6.35 4.38 -12.19
CA GLN A 156 5.61 4.38 -13.45
C GLN A 156 4.53 5.46 -13.46
N THR A 157 4.11 5.86 -14.66
CA THR A 157 2.91 6.66 -14.87
C THR A 157 1.66 5.79 -14.68
N LEU A 158 0.49 6.42 -14.54
CA LEU A 158 -0.78 5.66 -14.46
C LEU A 158 -1.09 4.99 -15.81
N THR A 159 -0.72 5.62 -16.93
CA THR A 159 -0.81 5.02 -18.28
C THR A 159 0.05 3.77 -18.41
N GLU A 160 1.26 3.78 -17.88
CA GLU A 160 2.15 2.62 -17.90
C GLU A 160 1.60 1.47 -17.04
N LEU A 161 1.05 1.77 -15.86
CA LEU A 161 0.37 0.79 -15.02
C LEU A 161 -0.82 0.16 -15.76
N HIS A 162 -1.66 0.98 -16.39
CA HIS A 162 -2.80 0.49 -17.16
C HIS A 162 -2.36 -0.38 -18.34
N ARG A 163 -1.36 0.06 -19.11
CA ARG A 163 -0.84 -0.71 -20.25
C ARG A 163 -0.23 -2.05 -19.82
N THR A 164 0.39 -2.09 -18.64
CA THR A 164 1.12 -3.27 -18.18
C THR A 164 0.21 -4.26 -17.44
N LEU A 165 -0.68 -3.77 -16.58
CA LEU A 165 -1.50 -4.61 -15.69
C LEU A 165 -3.01 -4.52 -15.97
N GLY A 166 -3.45 -3.63 -16.86
CA GLY A 166 -4.89 -3.39 -17.13
C GLY A 166 -5.59 -2.63 -16.01
N ILE A 167 -4.86 -1.95 -15.13
CA ILE A 167 -5.38 -1.34 -13.90
C ILE A 167 -5.55 0.17 -14.07
N GLU A 168 -6.73 0.67 -13.75
CA GLU A 168 -7.07 2.10 -13.72
C GLU A 168 -7.47 2.50 -12.30
N PRO A 169 -6.53 2.96 -11.45
CA PRO A 169 -6.79 3.18 -10.03
C PRO A 169 -7.62 4.43 -9.72
N PHE A 170 -7.62 5.42 -10.63
CA PHE A 170 -8.24 6.74 -10.40
C PHE A 170 -9.09 7.20 -11.60
N PRO A 171 -10.17 6.48 -11.96
CA PRO A 171 -11.01 6.84 -13.10
C PRO A 171 -11.70 8.18 -12.90
N GLN A 172 -11.74 9.01 -13.95
CA GLN A 172 -12.44 10.32 -13.97
C GLN A 172 -11.94 11.32 -12.90
N THR A 173 -10.66 11.24 -12.53
CA THR A 173 -10.03 12.13 -11.56
C THR A 173 -9.17 13.20 -12.22
N GLN A 174 -8.66 14.15 -11.42
CA GLN A 174 -7.67 15.15 -11.87
C GLN A 174 -6.23 14.60 -11.84
N CYS A 175 -6.05 13.31 -11.56
CA CYS A 175 -4.74 12.68 -11.45
C CYS A 175 -4.05 12.62 -12.81
N PRO A 176 -2.81 13.12 -12.94
CA PRO A 176 -2.11 13.09 -14.22
C PRO A 176 -1.78 11.66 -14.63
N LEU A 177 -2.11 11.30 -15.87
CA LEU A 177 -1.95 9.93 -16.37
C LEU A 177 -0.54 9.62 -16.87
N ASP A 178 0.12 10.60 -17.51
CA ASP A 178 1.35 10.40 -18.28
C ASP A 178 2.61 11.03 -17.65
N THR A 179 2.49 11.60 -16.44
CA THR A 179 3.63 12.20 -15.74
C THR A 179 3.83 11.56 -14.38
N THR A 180 5.07 11.19 -14.05
CA THR A 180 5.44 10.79 -12.69
C THR A 180 5.89 11.99 -11.87
N PHE A 181 5.86 11.87 -10.55
CA PHE A 181 6.40 12.87 -9.63
C PHE A 181 7.87 13.25 -9.96
N PHE A 182 8.68 12.27 -10.36
CA PHE A 182 10.09 12.50 -10.71
C PHE A 182 10.27 13.40 -11.94
N PHE A 183 9.37 13.34 -12.92
CA PHE A 183 9.41 14.26 -14.07
C PHE A 183 9.17 15.71 -13.66
N LEU A 184 8.31 15.96 -12.67
CA LEU A 184 8.08 17.30 -12.13
C LEU A 184 9.29 17.82 -11.35
N GLN A 185 9.95 16.97 -10.55
CA GLN A 185 11.17 17.35 -9.83
C GLN A 185 12.36 17.67 -10.76
N LEU A 186 12.57 16.90 -11.83
CA LEU A 186 13.62 17.16 -12.82
C LEU A 186 13.39 18.45 -13.60
N ASN A 187 12.14 18.74 -14.00
CA ASN A 187 11.82 19.98 -14.69
C ASN A 187 11.97 21.22 -13.80
N ILE A 188 11.62 21.13 -12.52
CA ILE A 188 11.83 22.25 -11.57
C ILE A 188 13.32 22.49 -11.33
N LYS A 189 14.12 21.44 -11.12
CA LYS A 189 15.58 21.59 -11.01
C LYS A 189 16.21 22.19 -12.26
N ASN A 190 15.78 21.75 -13.45
CA ASN A 190 16.25 22.29 -14.72
C ASN A 190 15.78 23.73 -14.99
N LEU A 191 14.58 24.13 -14.55
CA LEU A 191 14.09 25.52 -14.67
C LEU A 191 14.80 26.49 -13.72
N TYR A 192 15.18 26.03 -12.52
CA TYR A 192 15.79 26.88 -11.49
C TYR A 192 17.30 26.69 -11.31
N GLY A 193 17.93 25.82 -12.10
CA GLY A 193 19.39 25.63 -12.11
C GLY A 193 19.98 25.17 -10.77
N LEU A 194 19.26 24.28 -10.06
CA LEU A 194 19.70 23.67 -8.79
C LEU A 194 20.19 22.24 -8.98
#